data_AF-A0A958MUS4-F1
#
_entry.id   AF-A0A958MUS4-F1
#
_cell.length_a   1.000
_cell.length_b   1.000
_cell.length_c   1.000
_cell.angle_alpha   90.00
_cell.angle_beta   90.00
_cell.angle_gamma   90.00
#
_symmetry.space_group_name_H-M   'P 1'
#
loop_
_entity.id
_entity.type
_entity.pdbx_description
1 polymer ?
#
loop_
_entity_poly.entity_id
_entity_poly.type
_entity_poly.pdbx_seq_one_letter_code
_entity_poly.pdbx_strand_id
1 'polypeptide(L)'
;FKEGFPGRRIVVLFQPHRYSRTQLCWEQFLDCFSDADQLFVTDIYPAGEAVIQGVNSELLVQQIHHSAVDYVDGDETNGIGRISQFLKPGDVLVTLGAGSVWKMGDAIRSKLLERENK
;
A
#
# COMPACT_ATOMS: atom_id res chain seq x y z
N PHE A 1 -7.10 -3.61 -12.86
CA PHE A 1 -5.69 -4.07 -12.99
C PHE A 1 -5.59 -5.52 -13.43
N LYS A 2 -6.38 -6.43 -12.85
CA LYS A 2 -6.32 -7.88 -13.09
C LYS A 2 -6.40 -8.30 -14.57
N GLU A 3 -7.25 -7.64 -15.36
CA GLU A 3 -7.39 -7.90 -16.81
C GLU A 3 -6.12 -7.60 -17.61
N GLY A 4 -5.32 -6.61 -17.19
CA GLY A 4 -4.06 -6.25 -17.84
C GLY A 4 -2.89 -7.18 -17.49
N PHE A 5 -3.04 -7.99 -16.44
CA PHE A 5 -2.01 -8.88 -15.92
C PHE A 5 -2.58 -10.27 -15.59
N PRO A 6 -3.16 -10.99 -16.58
CA PRO A 6 -3.84 -12.25 -16.33
C PRO A 6 -2.87 -13.28 -15.75
N GLY A 7 -3.30 -13.96 -14.68
CA GLY A 7 -2.53 -15.01 -14.00
C GLY A 7 -1.34 -14.52 -13.17
N ARG A 8 -1.13 -13.21 -13.03
CA ARG A 8 -0.07 -12.64 -12.18
C ARG A 8 -0.62 -12.24 -10.82
N ARG A 9 0.23 -12.36 -9.80
CA ARG A 9 -0.05 -11.92 -8.45
C ARG A 9 0.00 -10.39 -8.36
N ILE A 10 -1.09 -9.76 -7.91
CA ILE A 10 -1.23 -8.32 -7.76
C ILE A 10 -0.92 -7.95 -6.31
N VAL A 11 0.17 -7.22 -6.11
CA VAL A 11 0.58 -6.66 -4.82
C VAL A 11 0.28 -5.18 -4.82
N VAL A 12 -0.56 -4.70 -3.91
CA VAL A 12 -0.95 -3.29 -3.82
C VAL A 12 -0.23 -2.64 -2.65
N LEU A 13 0.43 -1.51 -2.89
CA LEU A 13 0.92 -0.58 -1.87
C LEU A 13 0.03 0.66 -1.88
N PHE A 14 -0.88 0.76 -0.91
CA PHE A 14 -1.86 1.82 -0.79
C PHE A 14 -1.44 2.85 0.27
N GLN A 15 -1.44 4.12 -0.10
CA GLN A 15 -1.30 5.25 0.81
C GLN A 15 -2.61 6.06 0.79
N PRO A 16 -3.42 6.02 1.85
CA PRO A 16 -4.57 6.90 1.96
C PRO A 16 -4.12 8.36 1.92
N HIS A 17 -4.93 9.22 1.31
CA HIS A 17 -4.61 10.64 1.14
C HIS A 17 -5.66 11.51 1.80
N ARG A 18 -5.25 12.33 2.77
CA ARG A 18 -6.06 13.16 3.69
C ARG A 18 -6.85 12.37 4.72
N TYR A 19 -6.87 12.86 5.96
CA TYR A 19 -7.68 12.28 7.03
C TYR A 19 -9.17 12.42 6.74
N SER A 20 -9.60 13.59 6.27
CA SER A 20 -11.00 13.87 5.94
C SER A 20 -11.55 12.92 4.88
N ARG A 21 -10.74 12.60 3.86
CA ARG A 21 -11.12 11.67 2.80
C ARG A 21 -11.14 10.23 3.29
N THR A 22 -10.16 9.81 4.08
CA THR A 22 -10.15 8.47 4.67
C THR A 22 -11.36 8.25 5.56
N GLN A 23 -11.74 9.24 6.36
CA GLN A 23 -12.96 9.19 7.17
C GLN A 23 -14.23 9.10 6.32
N LEU A 24 -14.34 9.94 5.28
CA LEU A 24 -15.51 9.96 4.40
C LEU A 24 -15.69 8.62 3.66
N CYS A 25 -14.58 8.01 3.26
CA CYS A 25 -14.56 6.79 2.45
C CYS A 25 -14.32 5.51 3.28
N TRP A 26 -14.45 5.58 4.61
CA TRP A 26 -14.02 4.52 5.52
C TRP A 26 -14.65 3.18 5.18
N GLU A 27 -15.98 3.13 5.13
CA GLU A 27 -16.75 1.93 4.80
C GLU A 27 -16.40 1.39 3.41
N GLN A 28 -16.19 2.27 2.42
CA GLN A 28 -15.84 1.83 1.07
C GLN A 28 -14.44 1.20 1.01
N PHE A 29 -13.50 1.69 1.83
CA PHE A 29 -12.16 1.10 1.90
C PHE A 29 -12.15 -0.28 2.53
N LEU A 30 -13.15 -0.65 3.33
CA LEU A 30 -13.17 -1.98 3.96
C LEU A 30 -13.29 -3.11 2.93
N ASP A 31 -13.96 -2.85 1.79
CA ASP A 31 -14.30 -3.88 0.81
C ASP A 31 -13.64 -3.70 -0.57
N CYS A 32 -13.08 -2.52 -0.89
CA CYS A 32 -12.67 -2.20 -2.26
C CYS A 32 -11.37 -2.89 -2.74
N PHE A 33 -10.74 -3.73 -1.93
CA PHE A 33 -9.42 -4.31 -2.21
C PHE A 33 -9.47 -5.78 -2.66
N SER A 34 -10.64 -6.33 -2.98
CA SER A 34 -10.84 -7.75 -3.34
C SER A 34 -9.99 -8.26 -4.52
N ASP A 35 -9.51 -7.35 -5.38
CA ASP A 35 -8.68 -7.69 -6.53
C ASP A 35 -7.18 -7.82 -6.21
N ALA A 36 -6.74 -7.41 -5.02
CA ALA A 36 -5.37 -7.57 -4.58
C ALA A 36 -5.14 -8.99 -4.06
N ASP A 37 -3.96 -9.56 -4.35
CA ASP A 37 -3.53 -10.81 -3.69
C ASP A 37 -2.79 -10.52 -2.38
N GLN A 38 -2.19 -9.32 -2.28
CA GLN A 38 -1.61 -8.78 -1.06
C GLN A 38 -1.82 -7.26 -1.05
N LEU A 39 -2.26 -6.73 0.09
CA LEU A 39 -2.38 -5.30 0.34
C LEU A 39 -1.38 -4.88 1.42
N PHE A 40 -0.62 -3.83 1.13
CA PHE A 40 0.16 -3.08 2.11
C PHE A 40 -0.44 -1.69 2.22
N VAL A 41 -0.75 -1.25 3.45
CA VAL A 41 -1.29 0.09 3.69
C VAL A 41 -0.30 0.89 4.50
N THR A 42 0.10 2.07 4.01
CA THR A 42 0.98 2.98 4.73
C THR A 42 0.19 3.99 5.56
N ASP A 43 0.90 4.78 6.37
CA ASP A 43 0.35 5.96 7.03
C ASP A 43 -0.43 6.88 6.08
N ILE A 44 -1.48 7.51 6.63
CA ILE A 44 -2.27 8.50 5.89
C ILE A 44 -1.38 9.68 5.54
N TYR A 45 -1.27 9.99 4.24
CA TYR A 45 -0.61 11.21 3.80
C TYR A 45 -1.51 12.42 4.16
N PRO A 46 -1.08 13.32 5.06
CA PRO A 46 -1.97 14.32 5.65
C PRO A 46 -2.40 15.42 4.67
N ALA A 47 -1.57 15.73 3.67
CA ALA A 47 -1.77 16.83 2.72
C ALA A 47 -2.15 18.18 3.40
N GLY A 48 -1.54 18.46 4.55
CA GLY A 48 -1.75 19.68 5.33
C GLY A 48 -2.90 19.63 6.34
N GLU A 49 -3.62 18.51 6.45
CA GLU A 49 -4.67 18.34 7.45
C GLU A 49 -4.09 18.00 8.83
N ALA A 50 -4.76 18.52 9.87
CA ALA A 50 -4.55 18.04 11.22
C ALA A 50 -5.06 16.60 11.34
N VAL A 51 -4.43 15.82 12.22
CA VAL A 51 -4.87 14.46 12.55
C VAL A 51 -6.31 14.50 13.04
N ILE A 52 -7.14 13.59 12.53
CA ILE A 52 -8.49 13.37 13.04
C ILE A 52 -8.45 12.17 13.99
N GLN A 53 -8.88 12.37 15.23
CA GLN A 53 -8.89 11.31 16.23
C GLN A 53 -9.74 10.12 15.75
N GLY A 54 -9.18 8.91 15.84
CA GLY A 54 -9.84 7.67 15.39
C GLY A 54 -9.72 7.39 13.89
N VAL A 55 -9.05 8.25 13.12
CA VAL A 55 -8.84 8.06 11.67
C VAL A 55 -7.35 7.84 11.42
N ASN A 56 -6.93 6.58 11.36
CA ASN A 56 -5.56 6.20 11.02
C ASN A 56 -5.53 4.87 10.24
N SER A 57 -4.44 4.62 9.54
CA SER A 57 -4.28 3.44 8.69
C SER A 57 -4.19 2.13 9.48
N GLU A 58 -3.66 2.16 10.71
CA GLU A 58 -3.58 0.98 11.57
C GLU A 58 -4.98 0.44 11.90
N LEU A 59 -5.90 1.32 12.31
CA LEU A 59 -7.30 1.00 12.56
C LEU A 59 -8.02 0.58 11.28
N LEU A 60 -7.74 1.25 10.16
CA LEU A 60 -8.32 0.90 8.87
C LEU A 60 -7.95 -0.54 8.49
N VAL A 61 -6.66 -0.90 8.59
CA VAL A 61 -6.17 -2.26 8.28
C VAL A 61 -6.84 -3.33 9.13
N GLN A 62 -7.11 -3.07 10.40
CA GLN A 62 -7.79 -4.01 11.29
C GLN A 62 -9.24 -4.29 10.88
N GLN A 63 -9.87 -3.38 10.13
CA GLN A 63 -11.27 -3.46 9.74
C GLN A 63 -11.45 -3.88 8.27
N ILE A 64 -10.42 -3.75 7.43
CA ILE A 64 -10.49 -4.17 6.04
C ILE A 64 -10.82 -5.67 5.95
N HIS A 65 -11.83 -6.01 5.16
CA HIS A 65 -12.27 -7.38 4.90
C HIS A 65 -11.41 -8.06 3.84
N HIS A 66 -10.10 -8.17 4.11
CA HIS A 66 -9.13 -8.77 3.21
C HIS A 66 -8.16 -9.66 3.99
N SER A 67 -7.99 -10.92 3.56
CA SER A 67 -7.20 -11.90 4.32
C SER A 67 -5.69 -11.66 4.29
N ALA A 68 -5.20 -10.96 3.26
CA ALA A 68 -3.78 -10.67 3.06
C ALA A 68 -3.56 -9.15 3.05
N VAL A 69 -3.71 -8.54 4.22
CA VAL A 69 -3.50 -7.10 4.43
C VAL A 69 -2.47 -6.88 5.52
N ASP A 70 -1.56 -5.94 5.29
CA ASP A 70 -0.49 -5.60 6.21
C ASP A 70 -0.37 -4.09 6.36
N TYR A 71 -0.23 -3.64 7.61
CA TYR A 71 0.13 -2.27 7.90
C TYR A 71 1.64 -2.06 7.75
N VAL A 72 2.01 -0.97 7.09
CA VAL A 72 3.38 -0.47 6.97
C VAL A 72 3.43 0.85 7.75
N ASP A 73 4.06 0.80 8.91
CA ASP A 73 4.19 1.96 9.80
C ASP A 73 5.07 3.07 9.17
N GLY A 74 5.18 4.18 9.89
CA GLY A 74 5.91 5.38 9.45
C GLY A 74 7.40 5.19 9.17
N ASP A 75 7.97 3.99 9.39
CA ASP A 75 9.30 3.66 8.89
C ASP A 75 9.22 3.20 7.42
N GLU A 76 9.17 4.18 6.51
CA GLU A 76 9.18 3.93 5.07
C GLU A 76 10.39 3.06 4.64
N THR A 77 11.54 3.17 5.31
CA THR A 77 12.76 2.43 4.94
C THR A 77 12.60 0.94 5.23
N ASN A 78 12.09 0.61 6.40
CA ASN A 78 11.75 -0.77 6.77
C ASN A 78 10.66 -1.33 5.85
N GLY A 79 9.60 -0.55 5.61
CA GLY A 79 8.52 -0.89 4.68
C GLY A 79 9.05 -1.24 3.28
N ILE A 80 9.90 -0.38 2.72
CA ILE A 80 10.57 -0.61 1.43
C ILE A 80 11.36 -1.92 1.47
N GLY A 81 12.17 -2.15 2.51
CA GLY A 81 12.96 -3.38 2.66
C GLY A 81 12.11 -4.64 2.71
N ARG A 82 11.05 -4.63 3.53
CA ARG A 82 10.10 -5.73 3.70
C ARG A 82 9.36 -6.04 2.40
N ILE A 83 8.83 -5.04 1.71
CA ILE A 83 8.10 -5.23 0.45
C ILE A 83 9.04 -5.72 -0.65
N SER A 84 10.24 -5.15 -0.78
CA SER A 84 11.25 -5.63 -1.74
C SER A 84 11.62 -7.11 -1.49
N GLN A 85 11.67 -7.54 -0.22
CA GLN A 85 11.92 -8.94 0.15
C GLN A 85 10.73 -9.88 -0.14
N PHE A 86 9.51 -9.38 0.02
CA PHE A 86 8.27 -10.13 -0.19
C PHE A 86 7.97 -10.39 -1.68
N LEU A 87 8.33 -9.45 -2.54
CA LEU A 87 8.07 -9.53 -3.98
C LEU A 87 8.87 -10.68 -4.63
N LYS A 88 8.22 -11.34 -5.58
CA LYS A 88 8.72 -12.48 -6.34
C LYS A 88 8.76 -12.14 -7.83
N PRO A 89 9.62 -12.79 -8.63
CA PRO A 89 9.57 -12.68 -10.08
C PRO A 89 8.17 -12.97 -10.61
N GLY A 90 7.66 -12.08 -11.47
CA GLY A 90 6.32 -12.18 -12.05
C GLY A 90 5.21 -11.48 -11.26
N ASP A 91 5.46 -11.00 -10.04
CA ASP A 91 4.53 -10.14 -9.32
C ASP A 91 4.33 -8.80 -10.04
N VAL A 92 3.15 -8.21 -9.86
CA VAL A 92 2.83 -6.84 -10.28
C VAL A 92 2.63 -6.00 -9.02
N LEU A 93 3.58 -5.10 -8.75
CA LEU A 93 3.42 -4.09 -7.71
C LEU A 93 2.64 -2.89 -8.26
N VAL A 94 1.52 -2.56 -7.62
CA VAL A 94 0.73 -1.36 -7.91
C VAL A 94 0.84 -0.41 -6.72
N THR A 95 1.40 0.77 -6.94
CA THR A 95 1.35 1.86 -5.95
C THR A 95 0.08 2.67 -6.16
N LEU A 96 -0.72 2.84 -5.10
CA LEU A 96 -1.99 3.54 -5.13
C LEU A 96 -2.00 4.66 -4.09
N GLY A 97 -2.25 5.88 -4.52
CA GLY A 97 -2.31 7.05 -3.64
C GLY A 97 -1.86 8.31 -4.37
N ALA A 98 -2.13 9.47 -3.77
CA ALA A 98 -1.78 10.78 -4.33
C ALA A 98 -0.67 11.51 -3.52
N GLY A 99 -0.12 10.85 -2.50
CA GLY A 99 0.94 11.39 -1.65
C GLY A 99 2.35 11.02 -2.13
N SER A 100 3.21 10.65 -1.18
CA SER A 100 4.61 10.26 -1.42
C SER A 100 4.79 8.80 -1.86
N VAL A 101 3.74 7.98 -1.91
CA VAL A 101 3.83 6.52 -2.17
C VAL A 101 4.56 6.14 -3.46
N TRP A 102 4.53 7.00 -4.48
CA TRP A 102 5.29 6.77 -5.72
C TRP A 102 6.80 6.70 -5.47
N LYS A 103 7.33 7.47 -4.50
CA LYS A 103 8.75 7.44 -4.10
C LYS A 103 9.13 6.11 -3.48
N MET A 104 8.24 5.53 -2.67
CA MET A 104 8.44 4.18 -2.14
C MET A 104 8.47 3.15 -3.28
N GLY A 105 7.58 3.29 -4.27
CA GLY A 105 7.61 2.47 -5.49
C GLY A 105 8.94 2.52 -6.23
N ASP A 106 9.48 3.73 -6.46
CA ASP A 106 10.79 3.91 -7.10
C ASP A 106 11.95 3.33 -6.29
N ALA A 107 11.91 3.47 -4.96
CA ALA A 107 12.91 2.90 -4.07
C ALA A 107 12.86 1.37 -4.05
N ILE A 108 11.66 0.78 -4.03
CA ILE A 108 11.46 -0.68 -4.14
C ILE A 108 12.00 -1.17 -5.48
N ARG A 109 11.66 -0.49 -6.58
CA ARG A 109 12.16 -0.82 -7.93
C ARG A 109 13.68 -0.82 -7.97
N SER A 110 14.33 0.21 -7.44
CA SER A 110 15.79 0.31 -7.40
C SER A 110 16.42 -0.86 -6.64
N LYS A 111 15.87 -1.22 -5.47
CA LYS A 111 16.34 -2.39 -4.69
C LYS A 111 16.17 -3.72 -5.43
N LEU A 112 15.11 -3.89 -6.21
CA LEU A 112 14.91 -5.10 -7.02
C LEU A 112 15.96 -5.22 -8.12
N LEU A 113 16.27 -4.11 -8.81
CA LEU A 113 17.32 -4.09 -9.83
C LEU A 113 18.71 -4.38 -9.24
N GLU A 114 19.01 -3.89 -8.03
CA GLU A 114 20.25 -4.22 -7.33
C GLU A 114 20.37 -5.71 -6.95
N ARG A 115 19.24 -6.39 -6.76
CA ARG A 115 19.21 -7.83 -6.44
C ARG A 115 19.45 -8.70 -7.65
N GLU A 116 18.91 -8.31 -8.82
CA GLU A 116 19.09 -9.06 -10.07
C GLU A 116 20.54 -8.99 -10.59
N ASN A 117 21.27 -7.93 -10.23
CA ASN A 117 22.67 -7.72 -10.63
C ASN A 117 23.70 -8.36 -9.67
N LYS A 118 23.26 -9.09 -8.65
CA LYS A 118 24.10 -9.83 -7.70
C LYS A 118 23.99 -11.33 -7.96
#